data_AF-X1EDY0-F1
#
_entry.id   AF-X1EDY0-F1
#
_cell.length_a   1.000
_cell.length_b   1.000
_cell.length_c   1.000
_cell.angle_alpha   90.00
_cell.angle_beta   90.00
_cell.angle_gamma   90.00
#
_symmetry.space_group_name_H-M   'P 1'
#
loop_
_entity.id
_entity.type
_entity.pdbx_description
1 polymer ?
#
loop_
_entity_poly.entity_id
_entity_poly.type
_entity_poly.pdbx_seq_one_letter_code
_entity_poly.pdbx_strand_id
1 'polypeptide(L)' 'IYHKNESFSFDDALGGSFGGKTIAMGDQIIVVFKLDESFLAKLTEGKHTLSVESEKFPNIEIGFELTKNSMNQKFAP' A
#
# COMPACT_ATOMS: atom_id res chain seq x y z
N ILE A 1 5.46 0.35 -5.65
CA ILE A 1 6.04 -0.41 -4.50
C ILE A 1 7.47 0.08 -4.33
N TYR A 2 7.88 0.44 -3.12
CA TYR A 2 9.25 0.87 -2.83
C TYR A 2 9.97 -0.16 -1.99
N HIS A 3 11.19 -0.50 -2.39
CA HIS A 3 12.07 -1.41 -1.67
C HIS A 3 13.53 -1.03 -1.95
N LYS A 4 14.35 -0.84 -0.89
CA LYS A 4 15.79 -0.50 -1.00
C LYS A 4 16.08 0.66 -1.98
N ASN A 5 15.30 1.75 -1.89
CA ASN A 5 15.37 2.93 -2.76
C ASN A 5 15.00 2.71 -4.24
N GLU A 6 14.48 1.54 -4.60
CA GLU A 6 13.96 1.25 -5.94
C GLU A 6 12.43 1.30 -5.94
N SER A 7 11.86 1.78 -7.05
CA SER A 7 10.40 1.85 -7.27
C SER A 7 9.99 0.80 -8.32
N PHE A 8 8.98 0.01 -8.00
CA PHE A 8 8.41 -1.02 -8.87
C PHE A 8 6.93 -0.79 -9.11
N SER A 9 6.45 -1.09 -10.32
CA SER A 9 5.02 -1.17 -10.60
C SER A 9 4.39 -2.41 -9.95
N PHE A 10 3.06 -2.48 -9.94
CA PHE A 10 2.38 -3.69 -9.47
C PHE A 10 2.54 -4.85 -10.45
N ASP A 11 2.60 -4.56 -11.76
CA ASP A 11 2.85 -5.56 -12.80
C ASP A 11 4.27 -6.14 -12.69
N ASP A 12 5.26 -5.34 -12.28
CA ASP A 12 6.60 -5.83 -11.95
C ASP A 12 6.57 -6.83 -10.77
N ALA A 13 5.72 -6.54 -9.78
CA ALA A 13 5.55 -7.43 -8.64
C ALA A 13 4.87 -8.75 -9.02
N LEU A 14 3.85 -8.69 -9.87
CA LEU A 14 3.10 -9.87 -10.33
C LEU A 14 3.84 -10.68 -11.40
N GLY A 15 4.61 -10.01 -12.26
CA GLY A 15 5.37 -10.60 -13.37
C GLY A 15 6.68 -11.27 -12.94
N GLY A 16 7.00 -11.25 -11.65
CA GLY A 16 8.16 -11.94 -11.09
C GLY A 16 9.47 -11.15 -11.11
N SER A 17 9.50 -9.92 -11.64
CA SER A 17 10.70 -9.07 -11.56
C SER A 17 10.98 -8.63 -10.11
N PHE A 18 9.92 -8.48 -9.30
CA PHE A 18 10.05 -8.41 -7.83
C PHE A 18 10.14 -9.80 -7.19
N GLY A 19 9.51 -10.82 -7.79
CA GLY A 19 9.49 -12.20 -7.27
C GLY A 19 10.85 -12.88 -7.16
N GLY A 20 11.86 -12.41 -7.89
CA GLY A 20 13.26 -12.83 -7.76
C GLY A 20 14.07 -12.10 -6.67
N LYS A 21 13.51 -11.07 -6.02
CA LYS A 21 14.21 -10.31 -4.98
C LYS A 21 13.97 -10.92 -3.60
N THR A 22 15.06 -11.27 -2.91
CA THR A 22 15.00 -11.74 -1.53
C THR A 22 14.62 -10.59 -0.60
N ILE A 23 13.47 -10.72 0.07
CA ILE A 23 13.05 -9.87 1.17
C ILE A 23 13.64 -10.48 2.44
N ALA A 24 14.67 -9.85 3.00
CA ALA A 24 15.28 -10.31 4.24
C ALA A 24 14.45 -9.93 5.46
N MET A 25 14.63 -10.65 6.57
CA MET A 25 14.10 -10.20 7.86
C MET A 25 14.66 -8.82 8.21
N GLY A 26 13.78 -7.84 8.40
CA GLY A 26 14.15 -6.44 8.67
C GLY A 26 14.08 -5.52 7.45
N ASP A 27 13.86 -6.05 6.24
CA ASP A 27 13.61 -5.20 5.07
C ASP A 27 12.24 -4.51 5.18
N GLN A 28 12.21 -3.21 4.88
CA GLN A 28 10.97 -2.45 4.74
C GLN A 28 10.45 -2.53 3.31
N ILE A 29 9.16 -2.79 3.15
CA ILE A 29 8.46 -2.69 1.88
C ILE A 29 7.34 -1.67 2.05
N ILE A 30 7.34 -0.65 1.20
CA ILE A 30 6.31 0.38 1.20
C ILE A 30 5.42 0.17 -0.01
N VAL A 31 4.16 -0.17 0.23
CA VAL A 31 3.14 -0.31 -0.81
C VAL A 31 2.28 0.95 -0.81
N VAL A 32 2.24 1.64 -1.94
CA VAL A 32 1.43 2.86 -2.12
C VAL A 32 0.19 2.49 -2.92
N PHE A 33 -0.98 2.63 -2.30
CA PHE A 33 -2.26 2.45 -2.95
C PHE A 33 -2.75 3.79 -3.47
N LYS A 34 -2.91 3.90 -4.79
CA LYS A 34 -3.60 5.04 -5.40
C LYS A 34 -5.09 4.74 -5.43
N LEU A 35 -5.84 5.38 -4.53
CA LEU A 35 -7.29 5.27 -4.49
C LEU A 35 -7.91 6.31 -5.43
N ASP A 36 -9.07 6.00 -6.01
CA ASP A 36 -9.81 6.94 -6.84
C ASP A 36 -10.40 8.09 -5.99
N GLU A 37 -10.71 9.21 -6.64
CA GLU A 37 -11.25 10.40 -5.96
C GLU A 37 -12.59 10.12 -5.26
N SER A 38 -13.42 9.24 -5.84
CA SER A 38 -14.74 8.91 -5.28
C SER A 38 -14.63 8.14 -3.96
N PHE A 39 -13.57 7.35 -3.82
CA PHE A 39 -13.25 6.61 -2.61
C PHE A 39 -12.55 7.51 -1.59
N LEU A 40 -11.60 8.34 -2.03
CA LEU A 40 -10.94 9.33 -1.17
C LEU A 40 -11.95 10.28 -0.51
N ALA A 41 -13.00 10.69 -1.24
CA ALA A 41 -14.06 11.55 -0.71
C ALA A 41 -14.85 10.91 0.46
N LYS A 42 -14.82 9.59 0.59
CA LYS A 42 -15.48 8.85 1.70
C LYS A 42 -14.57 8.72 2.93
N LEU A 43 -13.28 8.96 2.77
CA LEU A 43 -12.31 8.87 3.86
C LEU A 43 -12.30 10.18 4.66
N THR A 44 -13.05 10.19 5.76
CA THR A 44 -13.13 11.30 6.72
C THR A 44 -12.42 10.97 8.03
N GLU A 45 -12.41 11.89 8.99
CA GLU A 45 -11.89 11.62 10.33
C GLU A 45 -12.61 10.42 10.96
N GLY A 46 -11.85 9.44 11.44
CA GLY A 46 -12.38 8.21 12.04
C GLY A 46 -11.61 6.95 11.65
N LYS A 47 -12.16 5.81 12.07
CA LYS A 47 -11.60 4.48 11.80
C LYS A 47 -12.15 3.92 10.50
N HIS A 48 -11.26 3.43 9.66
CA HIS A 48 -11.55 2.85 8.36
C HIS A 48 -10.93 1.47 8.27
N THR A 49 -11.56 0.62 7.46
CA THR A 49 -11.02 -0.69 7.09
C THR A 49 -11.08 -0.80 5.59
N LEU A 50 -9.94 -1.11 4.98
CA LEU A 50 -9.82 -1.40 3.55
C LEU A 50 -9.47 -2.88 3.40
N SER A 51 -10.33 -3.62 2.71
CA SER A 51 -10.05 -5.00 2.35
C SER A 51 -9.67 -5.08 0.88
N VAL A 52 -8.49 -5.64 0.60
CA VAL A 52 -8.01 -5.92 -0.75
C VAL A 52 -8.14 -7.42 -0.96
N GLU A 53 -9.12 -7.79 -1.78
CA GLU A 53 -9.37 -9.17 -2.18
C GLU A 53 -8.57 -9.50 -3.44
N SER A 54 -7.96 -10.69 -3.47
CA SER A 54 -7.26 -11.17 -4.65
C SER A 54 -7.28 -12.70 -4.71
N GLU A 55 -7.39 -13.22 -5.93
CA GLU A 55 -7.19 -14.64 -6.19
C GLU A 55 -5.71 -15.02 -6.21
N LYS A 56 -4.79 -14.04 -6.30
CA LYS A 56 -3.34 -14.26 -6.49
C LYS A 56 -2.53 -14.16 -5.20
N PHE A 57 -3.06 -13.50 -4.17
CA PHE A 57 -2.40 -13.32 -2.88
C PHE A 57 -3.43 -13.38 -1.75
N PRO A 58 -3.02 -13.72 -0.51
CA PRO A 58 -3.93 -13.74 0.63
C PRO A 58 -4.64 -12.40 0.80
N ASN A 59 -5.93 -12.42 1.12
CA ASN A 59 -6.71 -11.21 1.36
C ASN A 59 -6.00 -10.33 2.39
N ILE A 60 -5.83 -9.05 2.04
CA ILE A 60 -5.17 -8.06 2.89
C ILE A 60 -6.24 -7.18 3.50
N GLU A 61 -6.31 -7.13 4.82
CA GLU A 61 -7.19 -6.23 5.55
C GLU A 61 -6.35 -5.15 6.25
N ILE A 62 -6.65 -3.89 5.95
CA ILE A 62 -5.90 -2.73 6.44
C ILE A 62 -6.85 -1.88 7.28
N GLY A 63 -6.73 -1.98 8.59
CA GLY A 63 -7.37 -1.07 9.54
C GLY A 63 -6.51 0.16 9.78
N PHE A 64 -7.08 1.36 9.61
CA PHE A 64 -6.36 2.62 9.86
C PHE A 64 -7.29 3.70 10.44
N GLU A 65 -6.69 4.67 11.13
CA GLU A 65 -7.41 5.79 11.73
C GLU A 65 -6.92 7.10 11.12
N LEU A 66 -7.87 7.86 10.58
CA LEU A 66 -7.63 9.19 10.05
C LEU A 66 -7.99 10.23 11.11
N THR A 67 -7.03 11.10 11.39
CA THR A 67 -7.18 12.26 12.26
C THR A 67 -6.80 13.50 11.47
N LYS A 68 -7.12 14.70 11.98
CA LYS A 68 -6.66 15.96 11.36
C LYS A 68 -5.16 16.02 11.14
N ASN A 69 -4.37 15.32 11.96
CA ASN A 69 -2.91 15.30 11.88
C ASN A 69 -2.37 14.21 10.96
N SER A 70 -3.17 13.21 10.57
CA SER A 70 -2.74 12.10 9.70
C SER A 70 -3.34 12.14 8.30
N MET A 71 -4.24 13.08 8.01
CA MET A 71 -4.78 13.30 6.66
C MET A 71 -3.87 14.19 5.80
N ASN A 72 -3.94 14.01 4.47
CA ASN A 72 -3.25 14.83 3.45
C ASN A 72 -1.72 14.92 3.63
N GLN A 73 -1.11 13.90 4.23
CA GLN A 73 0.33 13.82 4.41
C GLN A 73 1.04 13.67 3.07
N LYS A 74 2.17 14.36 2.90
CA LYS A 74 3.05 14.13 1.74
C LYS A 74 3.77 12.81 1.93
N PHE A 75 3.67 11.94 0.93
CA PHE A 75 4.42 10.69 0.92
C PHE A 75 5.93 10.97 0.77
N ALA A 76 6.73 10.39 1.67
CA ALA A 76 8.18 10.37 1.60
C ALA A 76 8.65 8.90 1.79
N PRO A 77 9.26 8.28 0.76
CA PRO A 77 9.71 6.88 0.80
C PRO A 77 10.95 6.68 1.67
#